data_AF-A0A258XCV1-F1
#
_entry.id   AF-A0A258XCV1-F1
#
_cell.length_a   1.000
_cell.length_b   1.000
_cell.length_c   1.000
_cell.angle_alpha   90.00
_cell.angle_beta   90.00
_cell.angle_gamma   90.00
#
_symmetry.space_group_name_H-M   'P 1'
#
loop_
_entity.id
_entity.type
_entity.pdbx_description
1 polymer ?
#
loop_
_entity_poly.entity_id
_entity_poly.type
_entity_poly.pdbx_seq_one_letter_code
_entity_poly.pdbx_strand_id
1 'polypeptide(L)' 'MAYGSHFRHRALLALPLMGALAMAGCISVNAPDKPIVIELNINIKQEVVYRLAQDANATIESNPDIF' A
#
# COMPACT_ATOMS: atom_id res chain seq x y z
N MET A 1 -60.15 0.63 4.87
CA MET A 1 -59.28 1.04 5.99
C MET A 1 -58.02 0.15 6.09
N ALA A 2 -57.20 0.07 5.02
CA ALA A 2 -56.00 -0.80 5.00
C ALA A 2 -54.70 -0.08 4.58
N TYR A 3 -54.73 1.25 4.43
CA TYR A 3 -53.56 2.04 4.00
C TYR A 3 -52.68 2.55 5.15
N GLY A 4 -53.08 2.33 6.42
CA GLY A 4 -52.41 2.88 7.60
C GLY A 4 -51.28 2.03 8.18
N SER A 5 -51.31 0.70 8.01
CA SER A 5 -50.30 -0.21 8.58
C SER A 5 -48.99 -0.23 7.79
N HIS A 6 -49.06 -0.14 6.45
CA HIS A 6 -47.88 -0.10 5.58
C HIS A 6 -47.07 1.19 5.72
N PHE A 7 -47.74 2.33 5.93
CA PHE A 7 -47.07 3.61 6.14
C PHE A 7 -46.27 3.64 7.45
N ARG A 8 -46.81 3.04 8.52
CA ARG A 8 -46.14 2.94 9.83
C ARG A 8 -44.92 2.02 9.82
N HIS A 9 -44.98 0.88 9.12
CA HIS A 9 -43.83 -0.03 9.00
C HIS A 9 -42.72 0.55 8.10
N ARG A 10 -43.07 1.30 7.06
CA ARG A 10 -42.10 1.98 6.19
C ARG A 10 -41.39 3.14 6.89
N ALA A 11 -42.10 3.88 7.73
CA ALA A 11 -41.49 4.94 8.56
C ALA A 11 -40.50 4.39 9.59
N LEU A 12 -40.80 3.23 10.20
CA LEU A 12 -39.91 2.57 11.19
C LEU A 12 -38.60 2.02 10.56
N LEU A 13 -38.62 1.62 9.30
CA LEU A 13 -37.43 1.17 8.57
C LEU A 13 -36.55 2.31 8.02
N ALA A 14 -37.12 3.51 7.83
CA ALA A 14 -36.41 4.68 7.29
C ALA A 14 -35.64 5.49 8.34
N LEU A 15 -36.06 5.42 9.61
CA LEU A 15 -35.46 6.14 10.73
C LEU A 15 -33.97 5.83 11.02
N PRO A 16 -33.49 4.56 11.00
CA PRO A 16 -32.07 4.27 11.25
C PRO A 16 -31.15 4.75 10.13
N LEU A 17 -31.63 4.82 8.87
CA LEU A 17 -30.84 5.28 7.74
C LEU A 17 -30.57 6.80 7.81
N MET A 18 -31.55 7.58 8.27
CA MET A 18 -31.35 9.00 8.55
C MET A 18 -30.40 9.24 9.74
N GLY A 19 -30.45 8.40 10.77
CA GLY A 19 -29.52 8.46 11.90
C GLY A 19 -28.06 8.17 11.50
N ALA A 20 -27.84 7.24 10.57
CA ALA A 20 -26.51 6.91 10.06
C ALA A 20 -25.87 8.06 9.27
N LEU A 21 -26.66 8.80 8.47
CA LEU A 21 -26.18 9.96 7.72
C LEU A 21 -25.80 11.12 8.64
N ALA A 22 -26.47 11.28 9.79
CA ALA A 22 -26.14 12.30 10.78
C ALA A 22 -24.81 12.03 11.53
N MET A 23 -24.33 10.79 11.52
CA MET A 23 -23.03 10.39 12.09
C MET A 23 -21.87 10.50 11.09
N ALA A 24 -22.15 10.84 9.83
CA ALA A 24 -21.10 11.15 8.85
C ALA A 24 -20.57 12.56 9.12
N GLY A 25 -19.64 12.69 10.07
CA GLY A 25 -18.94 13.94 10.35
C GLY A 25 -18.02 14.37 9.20
N CYS A 26 -17.82 15.67 9.02
CA CYS A 26 -16.86 16.19 8.06
C CYS A 26 -15.42 15.96 8.55
N ILE A 27 -14.56 15.41 7.69
CA ILE A 27 -13.13 15.20 7.98
C ILE A 27 -12.33 16.26 7.22
N SER A 28 -11.44 16.95 7.91
CA SER A 28 -10.51 17.90 7.30
C SER A 28 -9.29 17.14 6.76
N VAL A 29 -9.10 17.15 5.44
CA VAL A 29 -7.91 16.63 4.76
C VAL A 29 -7.05 17.81 4.38
N ASN A 30 -5.91 17.98 5.05
CA ASN A 30 -4.94 19.02 4.73
C ASN A 30 -3.71 18.39 4.10
N ALA A 31 -3.34 18.86 2.90
CA ALA A 31 -2.08 18.50 2.30
C ALA A 31 -0.93 19.25 3.01
N PRO A 32 0.21 18.60 3.26
CA PRO A 32 1.37 19.29 3.82
C PRO A 32 1.97 20.27 2.81
N ASP A 33 2.32 21.48 3.26
CA ASP A 33 2.96 22.52 2.43
C ASP A 33 4.38 22.14 1.97
N LYS A 34 5.01 21.22 2.70
CA LYS A 34 6.38 20.76 2.44
C LYS A 34 6.35 19.41 1.71
N PRO A 35 7.20 19.22 0.69
CA PRO A 35 7.34 17.93 0.03
C PRO A 35 7.70 16.80 1.01
N ILE A 36 7.15 15.62 0.76
CA ILE A 36 7.48 14.40 1.50
C ILE A 36 8.86 13.92 1.00
N VAL A 37 9.87 13.95 1.86
CA VAL A 37 11.20 13.42 1.55
C VAL A 37 11.24 11.95 1.95
N ILE A 38 11.39 11.06 0.98
CA ILE A 38 11.54 9.61 1.19
C ILE A 38 13.03 9.28 1.05
N GLU A 39 13.73 9.10 2.17
CA GLU A 39 15.14 8.74 2.19
C GLU A 39 15.30 7.21 2.14
N LEU A 40 15.46 6.66 0.95
CA LEU A 40 15.71 5.24 0.75
C LEU A 40 17.18 4.90 1.07
N ASN A 41 17.47 4.68 2.35
CA ASN A 41 18.82 4.36 2.82
C ASN A 41 19.10 2.85 2.69
N ILE A 42 19.51 2.38 1.51
CA ILE A 42 19.88 0.98 1.26
C ILE A 42 21.40 0.82 1.40
N ASN A 43 21.83 -0.02 2.36
CA ASN A 43 23.23 -0.44 2.48
C ASN A 43 23.43 -1.77 1.71
N ILE A 44 23.98 -1.69 0.50
CA ILE A 44 24.32 -2.89 -0.29
C ILE A 44 25.70 -3.40 0.14
N LYS A 45 25.73 -4.32 1.10
CA LYS A 45 26.94 -5.06 1.45
C LYS A 45 27.14 -6.17 0.42
N GLN A 46 27.82 -5.82 -0.67
CA GLN A 46 28.52 -6.69 -1.62
C GLN A 46 28.25 -8.20 -1.48
N GLU A 47 27.16 -8.67 -2.08
CA GLU A 47 27.01 -10.07 -2.53
C GLU A 47 27.75 -10.30 -3.87
N VAL A 48 28.23 -9.23 -4.51
CA VAL A 48 28.85 -9.25 -5.85
C VAL A 48 30.33 -9.67 -5.82
N VAL A 49 31.04 -9.51 -4.70
CA VAL A 49 32.46 -9.91 -4.61
C VAL A 49 32.63 -11.42 -4.66
N TYR A 50 31.67 -12.19 -4.13
CA TYR A 50 31.83 -13.65 -4.07
C TYR A 50 31.65 -14.31 -5.43
N ARG A 51 30.79 -13.76 -6.29
CA ARG A 51 30.50 -14.34 -7.62
C ARG A 51 31.59 -14.01 -8.65
N LEU A 52 32.21 -12.83 -8.57
CA LEU A 52 33.30 -12.46 -9.48
C LEU A 52 34.60 -13.24 -9.21
N ALA A 53 34.90 -13.58 -7.95
CA ALA A 53 36.12 -14.33 -7.62
C ALA A 53 36.05 -15.80 -8.10
N GLN A 54 34.88 -16.44 -8.01
CA GLN A 54 34.70 -17.80 -8.49
C GLN A 54 34.68 -17.88 -10.03
N ASP A 55 33.97 -16.98 -10.70
CA ASP A 55 33.90 -16.94 -12.16
C ASP A 55 35.24 -16.57 -12.79
N ALA A 56 36.03 -15.70 -12.15
CA ALA A 56 37.38 -15.36 -12.60
C ALA A 56 38.33 -16.57 -12.49
N ASN A 57 38.32 -17.29 -11.37
CA ASN A 57 39.15 -18.50 -11.21
C ASN A 57 38.77 -19.60 -12.22
N ALA A 58 37.48 -19.82 -12.46
CA ALA A 58 37.02 -20.80 -13.44
C ALA A 58 37.42 -20.44 -14.88
N THR A 59 37.48 -19.14 -15.19
CA THR A 59 37.90 -18.64 -16.51
C THR A 59 39.42 -18.77 -16.71
N ILE A 60 40.21 -18.58 -15.66
CA ILE A 60 41.66 -18.76 -15.67
C ILE A 60 42.03 -20.24 -15.90
N GLU A 61 41.36 -21.18 -15.21
CA GLU A 61 41.62 -22.62 -15.39
C GLU A 61 41.25 -23.15 -16.78
N SER A 62 40.20 -22.60 -17.38
CA SER A 62 39.69 -23.08 -18.68
C SER A 62 40.44 -22.51 -19.89
N ASN A 63 41.22 -21.43 -19.71
CA ASN A 63 41.95 -20.78 -20.81
C ASN A 63 43.37 -20.35 -20.38
N PRO A 64 44.27 -21.31 -20.06
CA PRO A 64 45.61 -21.01 -19.53
C PRO A 64 46.56 -20.37 -20.56
N ASP A 65 46.24 -20.41 -21.86
CA ASP A 65 47.08 -19.84 -22.91
C ASP A 65 46.89 -18.33 -23.11
N ILE A 66 45.85 -17.73 -22.51
CA ILE A 66 45.53 -16.30 -22.61
C ILE A 66 45.67 -15.55 -21.27
N PHE A 67 46.07 -16.23 -20.19
CA PHE A 67 46.30 -15.67 -18.86
C PHE A 67 47.65 -16.08 -18.29
#